data_AF-A0AAP2XTS9-F1
#
_entry.id   AF-A0AAP2XTS9-F1
#
_cell.length_a   1.000
_cell.length_b   1.000
_cell.length_c   1.000
_cell.angle_alpha   90.00
_cell.angle_beta   90.00
_cell.angle_gamma   90.00
#
_symmetry.space_group_name_H-M   'P 1'
#
loop_
_entity.id
_entity.type
_entity.pdbx_description
1 polymer ?
#
loop_
_entity_poly.entity_id
_entity_poly.type
_entity_poly.pdbx_seq_one_letter_code
_entity_poly.pdbx_strand_id
1 'polypeptide(L)'
;MKSTEEQLRKRGKASSDDIEELSSLEVKKRILLLSHETAWIRSAAAISLKKDVEQAADELLQQLEKEKCLYTRIAICETLEAGDQRTAEKMALYLGRIGTNQYKTVPETVSAKKSYPLPRDIIARCMGKMNPCTASVLVAVTEGDDKAKVSEALDAIGFMAFYHPDVASPQICDSLLQLAEKWKKDSLILWKLLLCMSAFTCEKSEAFVQAYAEKNGILKIQAERSRKIIEERRRNVK
;
A
#
# COMPACT_ATOMS: atom_id res chain seq x y z
N MET A 1 26.56 10.70 -12.44
CA MET A 1 26.07 11.97 -13.01
C MET A 1 24.75 12.33 -12.34
N LYS A 2 24.60 13.52 -11.75
CA LYS A 2 23.31 13.98 -11.20
C LYS A 2 22.44 14.50 -12.36
N SER A 3 21.14 14.23 -12.34
CA SER A 3 20.21 14.76 -13.35
C SER A 3 20.16 16.28 -13.31
N THR A 4 20.04 16.93 -14.47
CA THR A 4 19.80 18.38 -14.56
C THR A 4 18.36 18.73 -14.19
N GLU A 5 18.08 20.00 -13.88
CA GLU A 5 16.72 20.46 -13.55
C GLU A 5 15.74 20.23 -14.71
N GLU A 6 16.15 20.47 -15.95
CA GLU A 6 15.34 20.15 -17.14
C GLU A 6 15.01 18.66 -17.23
N GLN A 7 15.97 17.77 -16.93
CA GLN A 7 15.72 16.33 -16.93
C GLN A 7 14.74 15.93 -15.82
N LEU A 8 14.81 16.57 -14.65
CA LEU A 8 13.87 16.35 -13.56
C LEU A 8 12.47 16.86 -13.94
N ARG A 9 12.38 18.04 -14.56
CA ARG A 9 11.13 18.65 -15.02
C ARG A 9 10.43 17.80 -16.08
N LYS A 10 11.20 17.25 -17.04
CA LYS A 10 10.70 16.27 -18.03
C LYS A 10 10.17 14.98 -17.39
N ARG A 11 10.74 14.57 -16.24
CA ARG A 11 10.25 13.43 -15.45
C ARG A 11 9.06 13.78 -14.55
N GLY A 12 8.57 15.02 -14.62
CA GLY A 12 7.42 15.53 -13.89
C GLY A 12 7.75 16.21 -12.58
N LYS A 13 8.99 16.57 -12.28
CA LYS A 13 9.30 17.29 -11.03
C LYS A 13 8.79 18.74 -11.13
N ALA A 14 7.81 19.09 -10.31
CA ALA A 14 7.34 20.47 -10.12
C ALA A 14 8.24 21.23 -9.14
N SER A 15 8.37 22.55 -9.31
CA SER A 15 8.94 23.45 -8.31
C SER A 15 7.91 23.84 -7.25
N SER A 16 8.36 24.50 -6.17
CA SER A 16 7.45 25.07 -5.17
C SER A 16 6.56 26.17 -5.79
N ASP A 17 7.13 27.03 -6.62
CA ASP A 17 6.41 28.11 -7.29
C ASP A 17 5.31 27.57 -8.22
N ASP A 18 5.61 26.50 -8.98
CA ASP A 18 4.63 25.82 -9.83
C ASP A 18 3.42 25.32 -9.00
N ILE A 19 3.66 24.82 -7.79
CA ILE A 19 2.62 24.31 -6.89
C ILE A 19 1.81 25.46 -6.28
N GLU A 20 2.47 26.54 -5.86
CA GLU A 20 1.81 27.71 -5.27
C GLU A 20 0.91 28.42 -6.28
N GLU A 21 1.39 28.61 -7.51
CA GLU A 21 0.61 29.19 -8.59
C GLU A 21 -0.70 28.41 -8.82
N LEU A 22 -0.59 27.09 -8.96
CA LEU A 22 -1.76 26.24 -9.19
C LEU A 22 -2.68 26.14 -7.97
N SER A 23 -2.14 26.24 -6.75
CA SER A 23 -2.93 26.21 -5.51
C SER A 23 -3.86 27.41 -5.37
N SER A 24 -3.58 28.52 -6.05
CA SER A 24 -4.46 29.69 -6.10
C SER A 24 -5.70 29.50 -6.99
N LEU A 25 -5.71 28.46 -7.83
CA LEU A 25 -6.81 28.17 -8.74
C LEU A 25 -7.96 27.45 -8.04
N GLU A 26 -9.16 27.60 -8.59
CA GLU A 26 -10.32 26.82 -8.18
C GLU A 26 -10.06 25.30 -8.32
N VAL A 27 -10.60 24.50 -7.40
CA VAL A 27 -10.43 23.03 -7.35
C VAL A 27 -10.69 22.39 -8.72
N LYS A 28 -11.78 22.79 -9.40
CA LYS A 28 -12.15 22.26 -10.73
C LYS A 28 -11.06 22.50 -11.77
N LYS A 29 -10.42 23.67 -11.77
CA LYS A 29 -9.31 23.97 -12.69
C LYS A 29 -8.08 23.11 -12.37
N ARG A 30 -7.76 22.93 -11.09
CA ARG A 30 -6.67 22.04 -10.65
C ARG A 30 -6.93 20.59 -11.07
N ILE A 31 -8.15 20.10 -10.95
CA ILE A 31 -8.56 18.76 -11.41
C ILE A 31 -8.33 18.62 -12.93
N LEU A 32 -8.75 19.60 -13.74
CA LEU A 32 -8.54 19.56 -15.19
C LEU A 32 -7.06 19.43 -15.56
N LEU A 33 -6.17 20.11 -14.83
CA LEU A 33 -4.73 20.09 -15.04
C LEU A 33 -4.07 18.74 -14.72
N LEU A 34 -4.75 17.81 -14.04
CA LEU A 34 -4.26 16.42 -13.87
C LEU A 34 -4.08 15.71 -15.22
N SER A 35 -4.76 16.16 -16.27
CA SER A 35 -4.69 15.57 -17.60
C SER A 35 -3.80 16.35 -18.58
N HIS A 36 -3.09 17.38 -18.11
CA HIS A 36 -2.25 18.23 -18.93
C HIS A 36 -1.13 17.45 -19.65
N GLU A 37 -0.76 17.82 -20.87
CA GLU A 37 0.28 17.12 -21.65
C GLU A 37 1.65 17.14 -20.95
N THR A 38 1.94 18.24 -20.25
CA THR A 38 3.21 18.46 -19.55
C THR A 38 3.22 17.83 -18.15
N ALA A 39 4.18 16.95 -17.90
CA ALA A 39 4.25 16.14 -16.68
C ALA A 39 4.41 16.94 -15.38
N TRP A 40 5.19 18.03 -15.39
CA TRP A 40 5.38 18.84 -14.18
C TRP A 40 4.09 19.59 -13.79
N ILE A 41 3.27 20.00 -14.76
CA ILE A 41 1.95 20.61 -14.52
C ILE A 41 1.03 19.60 -13.85
N ARG A 42 1.00 18.35 -14.34
CA ARG A 42 0.21 17.28 -13.70
C ARG A 42 0.65 17.03 -12.26
N SER A 43 1.96 17.04 -11.99
CA SER A 43 2.48 16.87 -10.63
C SER A 43 2.12 18.04 -9.72
N ALA A 44 2.28 19.27 -10.20
CA ALA A 44 1.91 20.47 -9.44
C ALA A 44 0.40 20.50 -9.16
N ALA A 45 -0.41 20.15 -10.15
CA ALA A 45 -1.86 20.00 -10.01
C ALA A 45 -2.22 18.95 -8.96
N ALA A 46 -1.63 17.75 -9.01
CA ALA A 46 -1.84 16.73 -7.99
C ALA A 46 -1.49 17.22 -6.58
N ILE A 47 -0.28 17.78 -6.38
CA ILE A 47 0.15 18.28 -5.07
C ILE A 47 -0.77 19.39 -4.56
N SER A 48 -1.20 20.30 -5.45
CA SER A 48 -2.09 21.40 -5.09
C SER A 48 -3.47 20.92 -4.60
N LEU A 49 -3.89 19.70 -4.96
CA LEU A 49 -5.17 19.11 -4.56
C LEU A 49 -5.12 18.43 -3.19
N LYS A 50 -3.99 18.45 -2.46
CA LYS A 50 -3.85 17.72 -1.18
C LYS A 50 -4.92 18.04 -0.14
N LYS A 51 -5.35 19.30 -0.04
CA LYS A 51 -6.42 19.72 0.88
C LYS A 51 -7.83 19.42 0.36
N ASP A 52 -7.95 19.13 -0.93
CA ASP A 52 -9.19 18.90 -1.66
C ASP A 52 -9.28 17.45 -2.19
N VAL A 53 -8.47 16.53 -1.62
CA VAL A 53 -8.31 15.16 -2.11
C VAL A 53 -9.66 14.43 -2.20
N GLU A 54 -10.55 14.65 -1.25
CA GLU A 54 -11.90 14.04 -1.26
C GLU A 54 -12.73 14.42 -2.50
N GLN A 55 -12.50 15.62 -3.05
CA GLN A 55 -13.16 16.10 -4.26
C GLN A 55 -12.48 15.62 -5.55
N ALA A 56 -11.23 15.16 -5.48
CA ALA A 56 -10.39 14.86 -6.64
C ALA A 56 -9.92 13.41 -6.72
N ALA A 57 -10.27 12.57 -5.75
CA ALA A 57 -9.75 11.20 -5.62
C ALA A 57 -10.00 10.36 -6.89
N ASP A 58 -11.17 10.51 -7.53
CA ASP A 58 -11.51 9.76 -8.73
C ASP A 58 -10.62 10.15 -9.91
N GLU A 59 -10.42 11.44 -10.15
CA GLU A 59 -9.58 11.94 -11.23
C GLU A 59 -8.10 11.67 -10.98
N LEU A 60 -7.65 11.74 -9.73
CA LEU A 60 -6.31 11.33 -9.31
C LEU A 60 -6.06 9.84 -9.61
N LEU A 61 -7.01 8.96 -9.26
CA LEU A 61 -6.91 7.52 -9.52
C LEU A 61 -6.94 7.21 -11.03
N GLN A 62 -7.83 7.85 -11.79
CA GLN A 62 -7.88 7.72 -13.24
C GLN A 62 -6.59 8.20 -13.91
N GLN A 63 -5.99 9.30 -13.42
CA GLN A 63 -4.71 9.76 -13.91
C GLN A 63 -3.59 8.76 -13.55
N LEU A 64 -3.57 8.24 -12.32
CA LEU A 64 -2.57 7.29 -11.86
C LEU A 64 -2.53 6.01 -12.70
N GLU A 65 -3.68 5.52 -13.15
CA GLU A 65 -3.81 4.30 -13.96
C GLU A 65 -3.07 4.40 -15.30
N LYS A 66 -3.01 5.61 -15.90
CA LYS A 66 -2.35 5.86 -17.19
C LYS A 66 -1.01 6.62 -17.09
N GLU A 67 -0.64 7.09 -15.89
CA GLU A 67 0.55 7.92 -15.70
C GLU A 67 1.86 7.13 -15.85
N LYS A 68 2.80 7.69 -16.63
CA LYS A 68 4.11 7.10 -16.92
C LYS A 68 5.26 7.84 -16.23
N CYS A 69 5.08 9.12 -15.92
CA CYS A 69 6.11 9.96 -15.33
C CYS A 69 6.27 9.69 -13.83
N LEU A 70 7.50 9.41 -13.40
CA LEU A 70 7.81 9.00 -12.03
C LEU A 70 7.34 10.02 -10.98
N TYR A 71 7.70 11.30 -11.15
CA TYR A 71 7.39 12.31 -10.14
C TYR A 71 5.89 12.61 -10.09
N THR A 72 5.19 12.48 -11.22
CA THR A 72 3.73 12.63 -11.26
C THR A 72 3.03 11.48 -10.53
N ARG A 73 3.49 10.23 -10.70
CA ARG A 73 2.96 9.10 -9.91
C ARG A 73 3.18 9.30 -8.41
N ILE A 74 4.37 9.78 -8.02
CA ILE A 74 4.69 10.06 -6.61
C ILE A 74 3.75 11.15 -6.07
N ALA A 75 3.61 12.26 -6.78
CA ALA A 75 2.73 13.38 -6.41
C ALA A 75 1.28 12.94 -6.23
N ILE A 76 0.75 12.13 -7.16
CA ILE A 76 -0.61 11.58 -7.06
C ILE A 76 -0.74 10.67 -5.84
N CYS A 77 0.19 9.74 -5.62
CA CYS A 77 0.15 8.86 -4.45
C CYS A 77 0.21 9.66 -3.15
N GLU A 78 1.16 10.57 -2.97
CA GLU A 78 1.29 11.39 -1.75
C GLU A 78 0.07 12.28 -1.49
N THR A 79 -0.68 12.62 -2.54
CA THR A 79 -1.94 13.34 -2.45
C THR A 79 -3.06 12.42 -1.97
N LEU A 80 -3.21 11.24 -2.59
CA LEU A 80 -4.17 10.22 -2.17
C LEU A 80 -3.91 9.72 -0.73
N GLU A 81 -2.63 9.60 -0.32
CA GLU A 81 -2.21 9.22 1.03
C GLU A 81 -2.78 10.16 2.12
N ALA A 82 -3.12 11.41 1.76
CA ALA A 82 -3.69 12.41 2.68
C ALA A 82 -5.21 12.33 2.83
N GLY A 83 -5.89 11.48 2.05
CA GLY A 83 -7.33 11.31 2.11
C GLY A 83 -7.81 10.52 3.32
N ASP A 84 -9.12 10.55 3.53
CA ASP A 84 -9.82 9.85 4.60
C ASP A 84 -10.35 8.48 4.14
N GLN A 85 -11.30 7.94 4.92
CA GLN A 85 -11.96 6.67 4.64
C GLN A 85 -12.64 6.60 3.26
N ARG A 86 -13.27 7.69 2.80
CA ARG A 86 -13.92 7.76 1.48
C ARG A 86 -12.90 7.67 0.35
N THR A 87 -11.77 8.37 0.49
CA THR A 87 -10.66 8.22 -0.45
C THR A 87 -10.12 6.79 -0.44
N ALA A 88 -9.95 6.17 0.74
CA ALA A 88 -9.50 4.79 0.84
C ALA A 88 -10.47 3.79 0.17
N GLU A 89 -11.79 3.98 0.30
CA GLU A 89 -12.81 3.16 -0.36
C GLU A 89 -12.70 3.24 -1.88
N LYS A 90 -12.49 4.44 -2.44
CA LYS A 90 -12.23 4.62 -3.87
C LYS A 90 -10.93 3.95 -4.32
N MET A 91 -9.87 4.12 -3.54
CA MET A 91 -8.57 3.49 -3.80
C MET A 91 -8.64 1.97 -3.81
N ALA A 92 -9.42 1.36 -2.91
CA ALA A 92 -9.60 -0.09 -2.81
C ALA A 92 -10.09 -0.72 -4.13
N LEU A 93 -10.82 0.04 -4.96
CA LEU A 93 -11.28 -0.41 -6.28
C LEU A 93 -10.13 -0.61 -7.29
N TYR A 94 -8.96 -0.03 -7.03
CA TYR A 94 -7.76 -0.06 -7.87
C TYR A 94 -6.67 -1.02 -7.38
N LEU A 95 -6.85 -1.69 -6.23
CA LEU A 95 -5.90 -2.69 -5.73
C LEU A 95 -5.65 -3.79 -6.77
N GLY A 96 -4.37 -4.07 -7.04
CA GLY A 96 -3.95 -5.10 -7.99
C GLY A 96 -4.12 -4.75 -9.47
N ARG A 97 -4.59 -3.54 -9.80
CA ARG A 97 -4.87 -3.11 -11.19
C ARG A 97 -3.76 -2.28 -11.83
N ILE A 98 -3.07 -1.44 -11.05
CA ILE A 98 -2.13 -0.46 -11.62
C ILE A 98 -0.70 -1.01 -11.64
N GLY A 99 -0.15 -1.14 -12.86
CA GLY A 99 1.19 -1.68 -13.08
C GLY A 99 1.23 -3.21 -13.05
N THR A 100 2.44 -3.78 -13.07
CA THR A 100 2.65 -5.23 -13.25
C THR A 100 3.68 -5.84 -12.27
N ASN A 101 4.01 -5.12 -11.20
CA ASN A 101 5.07 -5.52 -10.25
C ASN A 101 4.59 -6.52 -9.18
N GLN A 102 3.28 -6.74 -9.09
CA GLN A 102 2.63 -7.59 -8.09
C GLN A 102 3.10 -9.04 -8.20
N TYR A 103 3.09 -9.76 -7.09
CA TYR A 103 3.33 -11.20 -7.10
C TYR A 103 2.15 -11.92 -7.75
N LYS A 104 2.41 -12.68 -8.82
CA LYS A 104 1.41 -13.55 -9.46
C LYS A 104 1.45 -14.98 -8.92
N THR A 105 2.60 -15.37 -8.39
CA THR A 105 2.89 -16.67 -7.78
C THR A 105 3.73 -16.46 -6.52
N VAL A 106 3.82 -17.49 -5.68
CA VAL A 106 4.69 -17.46 -4.51
C VAL A 106 6.15 -17.24 -4.96
N PRO A 107 6.92 -16.34 -4.32
CA PRO A 107 8.30 -16.14 -4.69
C PRO A 107 9.18 -17.35 -4.32
N GLU A 108 10.35 -17.44 -4.94
CA GLU A 108 11.33 -18.49 -4.62
C GLU A 108 12.08 -18.24 -3.31
N THR A 109 12.13 -16.97 -2.88
CA THR A 109 12.85 -16.53 -1.68
C THR A 109 12.03 -15.53 -0.88
N VAL A 110 12.35 -15.43 0.41
CA VAL A 110 11.74 -14.46 1.33
C VAL A 110 12.57 -13.18 1.39
N SER A 111 11.95 -12.08 1.82
CA SER A 111 12.67 -10.82 2.04
C SER A 111 13.74 -10.97 3.12
N ALA A 112 14.96 -10.52 2.84
CA ALA A 112 16.04 -10.48 3.85
C ALA A 112 15.91 -9.29 4.84
N LYS A 113 14.96 -8.38 4.62
CA LYS A 113 14.79 -7.18 5.45
C LYS A 113 14.20 -7.55 6.81
N LYS A 114 14.69 -6.90 7.87
CA LYS A 114 14.07 -6.92 9.21
C LYS A 114 12.79 -6.08 9.27
N SER A 115 12.73 -5.01 8.48
CA SER A 115 11.51 -4.23 8.30
C SER A 115 10.49 -4.96 7.44
N TYR A 116 9.23 -4.53 7.52
CA TYR A 116 8.20 -4.99 6.60
C TYR A 116 8.58 -4.61 5.16
N PRO A 117 8.53 -5.54 4.20
CA PRO A 117 8.84 -5.24 2.81
C PRO A 117 7.81 -4.26 2.24
N LEU A 118 8.27 -3.31 1.44
CA LEU A 118 7.39 -2.34 0.81
C LEU A 118 6.43 -3.04 -0.18
N PRO A 119 5.11 -2.77 -0.14
CA PRO A 119 4.16 -3.37 -1.07
C PRO A 119 4.55 -3.11 -2.52
N ARG A 120 4.37 -4.14 -3.37
CA ARG A 120 4.74 -4.09 -4.79
C ARG A 120 3.66 -3.40 -5.63
N ASP A 121 2.40 -3.58 -5.25
CA ASP A 121 1.28 -2.82 -5.79
C ASP A 121 1.34 -1.36 -5.33
N ILE A 122 1.08 -0.44 -6.26
CA ILE A 122 1.18 1.00 -5.98
C ILE A 122 0.03 1.49 -5.10
N ILE A 123 -1.18 0.93 -5.25
CA ILE A 123 -2.32 1.28 -4.42
C ILE A 123 -2.14 0.72 -3.01
N ALA A 124 -1.72 -0.54 -2.87
CA ALA A 124 -1.42 -1.13 -1.56
C ALA A 124 -0.34 -0.36 -0.81
N ARG A 125 0.70 0.09 -1.52
CA ARG A 125 1.75 0.95 -0.95
C ARG A 125 1.20 2.29 -0.46
N CYS A 126 0.31 2.89 -1.24
CA CYS A 126 -0.33 4.17 -0.95
C CYS A 126 -1.24 4.01 0.28
N MET A 127 -2.17 3.04 0.25
CA MET A 127 -3.09 2.75 1.35
C MET A 127 -2.36 2.37 2.63
N GLY A 128 -1.26 1.60 2.56
CA GLY A 128 -0.47 1.23 3.73
C GLY A 128 0.18 2.40 4.48
N LYS A 129 0.23 3.59 3.88
CA LYS A 129 0.76 4.84 4.48
C LYS A 129 -0.34 5.86 4.82
N MET A 130 -1.59 5.59 4.47
CA MET A 130 -2.71 6.45 4.85
C MET A 130 -2.85 6.50 6.37
N ASN A 131 -3.72 7.39 6.85
CA ASN A 131 -4.10 7.43 8.25
C ASN A 131 -4.53 6.01 8.74
N PRO A 132 -4.00 5.51 9.87
CA PRO A 132 -4.35 4.20 10.43
C PRO A 132 -5.85 3.90 10.56
N CYS A 133 -6.70 4.93 10.71
CA CYS A 133 -8.14 4.77 10.77
C CYS A 133 -8.74 4.17 9.49
N THR A 134 -8.04 4.17 8.36
CA THR A 134 -8.50 3.57 7.10
C THR A 134 -8.26 2.06 7.01
N ALA A 135 -7.62 1.45 8.02
CA ALA A 135 -7.33 0.01 8.05
C ALA A 135 -8.59 -0.85 7.87
N SER A 136 -9.75 -0.40 8.38
CA SER A 136 -11.03 -1.10 8.24
C SER A 136 -11.44 -1.31 6.77
N VAL A 137 -11.12 -0.36 5.88
CA VAL A 137 -11.38 -0.50 4.44
C VAL A 137 -10.57 -1.64 3.85
N LEU A 138 -9.29 -1.76 4.22
CA LEU A 138 -8.45 -2.86 3.76
C LEU A 138 -8.93 -4.22 4.29
N VAL A 139 -9.41 -4.28 5.53
CA VAL A 139 -9.99 -5.49 6.12
C VAL A 139 -11.27 -5.88 5.38
N ALA A 140 -12.16 -4.93 5.08
CA ALA A 140 -13.35 -5.21 4.27
C ALA A 140 -13.01 -5.76 2.88
N VAL A 141 -11.89 -5.33 2.27
CA VAL A 141 -11.41 -5.90 1.00
C VAL A 141 -11.04 -7.37 1.14
N THR A 142 -10.47 -7.81 2.27
CA THR A 142 -10.06 -9.21 2.44
C THR A 142 -11.25 -10.16 2.58
N GLU A 143 -12.41 -9.65 3.02
CA GLU A 143 -13.65 -10.42 3.15
C GLU A 143 -14.24 -10.83 1.78
N GLY A 144 -13.90 -10.10 0.70
CA GLY A 144 -14.33 -10.37 -0.66
C GLY A 144 -13.65 -11.58 -1.34
N ASP A 145 -14.03 -11.85 -2.59
CA ASP A 145 -13.55 -13.01 -3.38
C ASP A 145 -12.55 -12.65 -4.48
N ASP A 146 -12.26 -11.36 -4.69
CA ASP A 146 -11.27 -10.93 -5.67
C ASP A 146 -9.86 -11.19 -5.14
N LYS A 147 -9.28 -12.33 -5.54
CA LYS A 147 -7.94 -12.76 -5.15
C LYS A 147 -6.88 -11.67 -5.33
N ALA A 148 -6.92 -10.90 -6.42
CA ALA A 148 -5.92 -9.88 -6.69
C ALA A 148 -6.02 -8.76 -5.65
N LYS A 149 -7.23 -8.29 -5.35
CA LYS A 149 -7.46 -7.28 -4.31
C LYS A 149 -7.10 -7.79 -2.92
N VAL A 150 -7.54 -9.00 -2.56
CA VAL A 150 -7.22 -9.64 -1.28
C VAL A 150 -5.71 -9.75 -1.09
N SER A 151 -4.99 -10.22 -2.12
CA SER A 151 -3.54 -10.33 -2.15
C SER A 151 -2.85 -8.99 -1.85
N GLU A 152 -3.27 -7.91 -2.50
CA GLU A 152 -2.62 -6.61 -2.31
C GLU A 152 -3.07 -5.91 -1.02
N ALA A 153 -4.31 -6.14 -0.55
CA ALA A 153 -4.78 -5.66 0.74
C ALA A 153 -3.96 -6.25 1.91
N LEU A 154 -3.57 -7.52 1.84
CA LEU A 154 -2.70 -8.15 2.85
C LEU A 154 -1.33 -7.45 2.98
N ASP A 155 -0.73 -7.06 1.85
CA ASP A 155 0.53 -6.32 1.87
C ASP A 155 0.35 -4.93 2.51
N ALA A 156 -0.76 -4.25 2.22
CA ALA A 156 -1.10 -2.95 2.80
C ALA A 156 -1.37 -3.03 4.30
N ILE A 157 -2.19 -3.99 4.75
CA ILE A 157 -2.51 -4.21 6.17
C ILE A 157 -1.24 -4.51 6.95
N GLY A 158 -0.42 -5.45 6.47
CA GLY A 158 0.81 -5.82 7.18
C GLY A 158 1.81 -4.66 7.22
N PHE A 159 1.92 -3.87 6.15
CA PHE A 159 2.77 -2.68 6.15
C PHE A 159 2.25 -1.65 7.16
N MET A 160 0.96 -1.32 7.13
CA MET A 160 0.34 -0.36 8.04
C MET A 160 0.48 -0.81 9.50
N ALA A 161 0.10 -2.05 9.84
CA ALA A 161 0.21 -2.62 11.18
C ALA A 161 1.65 -2.68 11.70
N PHE A 162 2.64 -2.86 10.81
CA PHE A 162 4.04 -2.89 11.21
C PHE A 162 4.53 -1.52 11.69
N TYR A 163 4.11 -0.44 11.02
CA TYR A 163 4.53 0.94 11.33
C TYR A 163 3.57 1.68 12.26
N HIS A 164 2.34 1.20 12.40
CA HIS A 164 1.31 1.72 13.30
C HIS A 164 0.74 0.57 14.15
N PRO A 165 1.38 0.23 15.29
CA PRO A 165 1.01 -0.93 16.10
C PRO A 165 -0.45 -0.97 16.56
N ASP A 166 -1.11 0.19 16.68
CA ASP A 166 -2.53 0.28 17.04
C ASP A 166 -3.46 -0.39 16.00
N VAL A 167 -3.00 -0.51 14.74
CA VAL A 167 -3.71 -1.26 13.69
C VAL A 167 -3.58 -2.76 13.89
N ALA A 168 -2.54 -3.24 14.58
CA ALA A 168 -2.32 -4.66 14.85
C ALA A 168 -3.25 -5.20 15.97
N SER A 169 -4.54 -4.84 15.91
CA SER A 169 -5.54 -5.16 16.92
C SER A 169 -5.94 -6.64 16.91
N PRO A 170 -6.44 -7.17 18.04
CA PRO A 170 -6.99 -8.52 18.11
C PRO A 170 -8.10 -8.78 17.08
N GLN A 171 -8.96 -7.79 16.82
CA GLN A 171 -10.07 -7.89 15.88
C GLN A 171 -9.58 -8.11 14.45
N ILE A 172 -8.60 -7.32 14.01
CA ILE A 172 -8.00 -7.47 12.68
C ILE A 172 -7.26 -8.80 12.58
N CYS A 173 -6.54 -9.19 13.62
CA CYS A 173 -5.88 -10.50 13.66
C CYS A 173 -6.88 -11.65 13.47
N ASP A 174 -8.02 -11.60 14.16
CA ASP A 174 -9.07 -12.61 14.06
C ASP A 174 -9.68 -12.67 12.64
N SER A 175 -9.96 -11.53 12.02
CA SER A 175 -10.42 -11.48 10.61
C SER A 175 -9.39 -12.10 9.65
N LEU A 176 -8.10 -11.83 9.85
CA LEU A 176 -7.04 -12.40 9.01
C LEU A 176 -6.86 -13.92 9.22
N LEU A 177 -7.14 -14.44 10.41
CA LEU A 177 -7.11 -15.88 10.67
C LEU A 177 -8.30 -16.59 10.00
N GLN A 178 -9.49 -15.97 10.00
CA GLN A 178 -10.63 -16.48 9.24
C GLN A 178 -10.33 -16.49 7.73
N LEU A 179 -9.62 -15.47 7.23
CA LEU A 179 -9.17 -15.42 5.84
C LEU A 179 -8.26 -16.61 5.49
N ALA A 180 -7.39 -17.03 6.42
CA ALA A 180 -6.52 -18.19 6.20
C ALA A 180 -7.31 -19.47 5.95
N GLU A 181 -8.44 -19.67 6.63
CA GLU A 181 -9.32 -20.81 6.38
C GLU A 181 -10.03 -20.73 5.03
N LYS A 182 -10.51 -19.54 4.66
CA LYS A 182 -11.12 -19.28 3.34
C LYS A 182 -10.15 -19.61 2.20
N TRP A 183 -8.90 -19.19 2.32
CA TRP A 183 -7.87 -19.32 1.28
C TRP A 183 -6.86 -20.43 1.54
N LYS A 184 -7.19 -21.45 2.34
CA LYS A 184 -6.25 -22.51 2.78
C LYS A 184 -5.60 -23.34 1.67
N LYS A 185 -6.13 -23.27 0.45
CA LYS A 185 -5.58 -23.94 -0.75
C LYS A 185 -4.75 -23.01 -1.64
N ASP A 186 -4.74 -21.71 -1.36
CA ASP A 186 -4.03 -20.72 -2.17
C ASP A 186 -2.69 -20.35 -1.52
N SER A 187 -1.62 -20.91 -2.07
CA SER A 187 -0.27 -20.72 -1.53
C SER A 187 0.20 -19.26 -1.55
N LEU A 188 -0.26 -18.43 -2.49
CA LEU A 188 0.14 -17.02 -2.55
C LEU A 188 -0.54 -16.22 -1.44
N ILE A 189 -1.83 -16.42 -1.25
CA ILE A 189 -2.57 -15.75 -0.15
C ILE A 189 -2.01 -16.21 1.20
N LEU A 190 -1.76 -17.50 1.40
CA LEU A 190 -1.15 -18.00 2.64
C LEU A 190 0.25 -17.43 2.86
N TRP A 191 1.08 -17.33 1.81
CA TRP A 191 2.40 -16.71 1.91
C TRP A 191 2.32 -15.23 2.34
N LYS A 192 1.40 -14.46 1.73
CA LYS A 192 1.16 -13.06 2.09
C LYS A 192 0.55 -12.90 3.48
N LEU A 193 -0.32 -13.82 3.91
CA LEU A 193 -0.85 -13.85 5.27
C LEU A 193 0.27 -14.08 6.28
N LEU A 194 1.15 -15.06 6.05
CA LEU A 194 2.32 -15.29 6.91
C LEU A 194 3.21 -14.04 6.99
N LEU A 195 3.42 -13.36 5.86
CA LEU A 195 4.13 -12.08 5.83
C LEU A 195 3.40 -11.01 6.65
N CYS A 196 2.10 -10.81 6.43
CA CYS A 196 1.25 -9.86 7.15
C CYS A 196 1.26 -10.09 8.66
N MET A 197 1.14 -11.35 9.10
CA MET A 197 1.17 -11.75 10.50
C MET A 197 2.47 -11.37 11.21
N SER A 198 3.58 -11.17 10.49
CA SER A 198 4.83 -10.67 11.11
C SER A 198 4.70 -9.27 11.74
N ALA A 199 3.66 -8.52 11.37
CA ALA A 199 3.33 -7.23 11.97
C ALA A 199 2.59 -7.34 13.32
N PHE A 200 1.97 -8.49 13.61
CA PHE A 200 1.11 -8.72 14.78
C PHE A 200 1.88 -9.50 15.85
N THR A 201 2.02 -8.93 17.04
CA THR A 201 2.79 -9.51 18.15
C THR A 201 1.94 -10.29 19.16
N CYS A 202 0.64 -10.50 18.89
CA CYS A 202 -0.24 -11.29 19.74
C CYS A 202 0.04 -12.81 19.63
N GLU A 203 -0.42 -13.57 20.61
CA GLU A 203 -0.21 -15.03 20.68
C GLU A 203 -0.86 -15.77 19.49
N LYS A 204 -2.03 -15.31 19.03
CA LYS A 204 -2.74 -15.93 17.90
C LYS A 204 -1.94 -15.85 16.59
N SER A 205 -1.32 -14.70 16.32
CA SER A 205 -0.44 -14.51 15.16
C SER A 205 0.77 -15.44 15.23
N GLU A 206 1.40 -15.53 16.39
CA GLU A 206 2.55 -16.42 16.62
C GLU A 206 2.18 -17.89 16.43
N ALA A 207 1.06 -18.34 17.01
CA ALA A 207 0.57 -19.71 16.85
C ALA A 207 0.30 -20.04 15.38
N PHE A 208 -0.33 -19.12 14.64
CA PHE A 208 -0.56 -19.28 13.21
C PHE A 208 0.76 -19.41 12.44
N VAL A 209 1.72 -18.51 12.67
CA VAL A 209 3.04 -18.57 12.02
C VAL A 209 3.76 -19.88 12.38
N GLN A 210 3.74 -20.30 13.64
CA GLN A 210 4.39 -21.52 14.11
C GLN A 210 3.85 -22.77 13.40
N ALA A 211 2.53 -22.85 13.19
CA ALA A 211 1.89 -23.98 12.48
C ALA A 211 2.39 -24.15 11.03
N TYR A 212 2.95 -23.10 10.41
CA TYR A 212 3.56 -23.17 9.08
C TYR A 212 5.08 -23.35 9.12
N ALA A 213 5.75 -23.04 10.23
CA ALA A 213 7.18 -23.29 10.41
C ALA A 213 7.51 -24.80 10.49
N GLU A 214 6.51 -25.64 10.73
CA GLU A 214 6.64 -27.11 10.73
C GLU A 214 6.38 -27.75 9.36
N LYS A 215 5.90 -26.96 8.38
CA LYS A 215 5.66 -27.43 7.00
C LYS A 215 6.96 -27.45 6.19
N ASN A 216 6.86 -27.74 4.89
CA ASN A 216 7.97 -27.73 3.94
C ASN A 216 7.82 -26.60 2.91
N GLY A 217 8.93 -26.26 2.25
CA GLY A 217 8.97 -25.30 1.15
C GLY A 217 8.89 -23.83 1.58
N ILE A 218 8.56 -22.95 0.65
CA ILE A 218 8.63 -21.50 0.85
C ILE A 218 7.72 -20.97 1.97
N LEU A 219 6.58 -21.62 2.24
CA LEU A 219 5.70 -21.22 3.34
C LEU A 219 6.38 -21.41 4.71
N LYS A 220 7.17 -22.48 4.87
CA LYS A 220 8.02 -22.67 6.05
C LYS A 220 9.01 -21.52 6.21
N ILE A 221 9.74 -21.22 5.14
CA ILE A 221 10.78 -20.19 5.16
C ILE A 221 10.17 -18.82 5.50
N GLN A 222 8.99 -18.50 4.95
CA GLN A 222 8.29 -17.27 5.28
C GLN A 222 7.78 -17.27 6.72
N ALA A 223 7.25 -18.38 7.23
CA ALA A 223 6.83 -18.51 8.60
C ALA A 223 8.00 -18.32 9.59
N GLU A 224 9.14 -18.98 9.36
CA GLU A 224 10.34 -18.81 10.17
C GLU A 224 10.83 -17.36 10.20
N ARG A 225 10.80 -16.68 9.05
CA ARG A 225 11.11 -15.25 8.97
C ARG A 225 10.13 -14.43 9.79
N SER A 226 8.83 -14.65 9.62
CA SER A 226 7.79 -13.90 10.34
C SER A 226 7.90 -14.09 11.85
N ARG A 227 8.19 -15.30 12.32
CA ARG A 227 8.42 -15.62 13.74
C ARG A 227 9.59 -14.82 14.32
N LYS A 228 10.73 -14.78 13.61
CA LYS A 228 11.90 -13.98 14.02
C LYS A 228 11.56 -12.49 14.15
N ILE A 229 10.76 -11.95 13.24
CA ILE A 229 10.32 -10.55 13.29
C ILE A 229 9.40 -10.29 14.48
N ILE A 230 8.46 -11.19 14.77
CA ILE A 230 7.57 -11.09 15.94
C ILE A 230 8.39 -11.07 17.23
N GLU A 231 9.37 -11.97 17.36
CA GLU A 231 10.29 -12.04 18.50
C GLU A 231 11.11 -10.75 18.67
N GLU A 232 11.71 -10.24 17.59
CA GLU A 232 12.48 -8.99 17.62
C GLU A 232 11.60 -7.80 18.04
N ARG A 233 10.37 -7.71 17.52
CA ARG A 233 9.43 -6.62 17.85
C ARG A 233 9.02 -6.64 19.32
N ARG A 234 8.73 -7.82 19.89
CA ARG A 234 8.38 -7.93 21.32
C ARG A 234 9.52 -7.50 22.24
N ARG A 235 10.77 -7.74 21.86
CA ARG A 235 11.94 -7.31 22.66
C ARG A 235 12.09 -5.79 22.70
N ASN A 236 11.70 -5.09 21.63
CA ASN A 236 11.83 -3.63 21.53
C ASN A 236 10.68 -2.86 22.21
N VAL A 237 9.65 -3.55 22.71
CA VAL A 237 8.49 -2.96 23.41
C VAL A 237 8.62 -3.12 24.94
N LYS A 238 9.60 -3.90 25.42
CA LYS A 238 9.99 -4.01 26.83
C LYS A 238 11.08 -3.00 27.17
#